data_AF-A0A970UAU5-F1
#
_entry.id   AF-A0A970UAU5-F1
#
_cell.length_a   1.000
_cell.length_b   1.000
_cell.length_c   1.000
_cell.angle_alpha   90.00
_cell.angle_beta   90.00
_cell.angle_gamma   90.00
#
_symmetry.space_group_name_H-M   'P 1'
#
loop_
_entity.id
_entity.type
_entity.pdbx_description
1 polymer ?
#
loop_
_entity_poly.entity_id
_entity_poly.type
_entity_poly.pdbx_seq_one_letter_code
_entity_poly.pdbx_strand_id
1 'polypeptide(L)'
;MTYDERLQKVSVLGAAGKMGSGILLLAAVEMADLSLKPENRDKTFVLNAIDLSEEGLAGLMKYLGTQVRKIAEKKVEWLRQVYARRDDLTENEAIVDEYISEVLGIVRPVTAMEAAYDSHLIFEAIAENPELKTNIFKKINENSKHEPWFFTNTSSIPITRLNDLANLHGRILGFHFYNPPAVQRLVELITIGGNSAAMIDFAKAYAKNLRKVVVPSNDVAGFIGNGHFMRDALHGIAEAEKLTGKFSFAQAVYIVNKVTQDFLLRPMGIFQLIDYVGIDVVRFIMAVMNPYHENENLHSPLLDKLFDQGVKGGQHSDGSQKDGFMKYQKGKPVAIYDIDKKQYVGIDALAGAGDEFLGALPDGWQPWKAVNFNKEKTRLLAEYFEKLQQMKTTGAEMAMRYLRRSREIGNGLVARGVAHNAEDVNTVMLTGFFHAYGPVNSY
;
A
#
# COMPACT_ATOMS: atom_id res chain seq x y z
N MET A 1 19.26 -16.55 -17.12
CA MET A 1 19.38 -15.08 -16.95
C MET A 1 19.90 -14.80 -15.56
N THR A 2 21.02 -14.09 -15.45
CA THR A 2 21.49 -13.45 -14.22
C THR A 2 20.52 -12.34 -13.78
N TYR A 3 20.78 -11.75 -12.61
CA TYR A 3 19.98 -10.65 -12.08
C TYR A 3 19.96 -9.43 -13.03
N ASP A 4 21.13 -9.02 -13.53
CA ASP A 4 21.30 -7.93 -14.48
C ASP A 4 20.70 -8.27 -15.85
N GLU A 5 20.88 -9.49 -16.38
CA GLU A 5 20.24 -9.94 -17.63
C GLU A 5 18.72 -9.85 -17.57
N ARG A 6 18.11 -10.20 -16.43
CA ARG A 6 16.67 -10.08 -16.22
C ARG A 6 16.19 -8.63 -16.23
N LEU A 7 17.05 -7.68 -15.86
CA LEU A 7 16.74 -6.25 -15.80
C LEU A 7 17.15 -5.47 -17.05
N GLN A 8 17.72 -6.10 -18.09
CA GLN A 8 18.07 -5.41 -19.34
C GLN A 8 16.83 -4.95 -20.13
N LYS A 9 15.74 -5.70 -20.11
CA LYS A 9 14.51 -5.35 -20.84
C LYS A 9 13.32 -5.48 -19.91
N VAL A 10 12.84 -4.35 -19.40
CA VAL A 10 11.77 -4.30 -18.39
C VAL A 10 10.63 -3.44 -18.89
N SER A 11 9.39 -3.83 -18.57
CA SER A 11 8.22 -2.97 -18.80
C SER A 11 7.45 -2.75 -17.51
N VAL A 12 6.88 -1.56 -17.34
CA VAL A 12 5.89 -1.26 -16.30
C VAL A 12 4.58 -0.90 -16.99
N LEU A 13 3.54 -1.69 -16.73
CA LEU A 13 2.18 -1.47 -17.23
C LEU A 13 1.41 -0.58 -16.25
N GLY A 14 0.73 0.46 -16.75
CA GLY A 14 0.07 1.47 -15.92
C GLY A 14 1.08 2.44 -15.29
N ALA A 15 2.17 2.73 -16.01
CA ALA A 15 3.34 3.43 -15.48
C ALA A 15 3.06 4.87 -15.03
N ALA A 16 2.05 5.55 -15.58
CA ALA A 16 1.71 6.91 -15.18
C ALA A 16 0.73 6.96 -13.99
N GLY A 17 0.16 5.81 -13.60
CA GLY A 17 -0.70 5.70 -12.43
C GLY A 17 0.02 5.95 -11.10
N LYS A 18 -0.76 6.14 -10.01
CA LYS A 18 -0.22 6.43 -8.67
C LYS A 18 0.79 5.39 -8.18
N MET A 19 0.51 4.09 -8.40
CA MET A 19 1.42 3.01 -8.05
C MET A 19 2.52 2.83 -9.10
N GLY A 20 2.14 2.82 -10.38
CA GLY A 20 3.06 2.62 -11.49
C GLY A 20 4.21 3.61 -11.54
N SER A 21 3.97 4.89 -11.22
CA SER A 21 5.02 5.92 -11.26
C SER A 21 6.11 5.69 -10.20
N GLY A 22 5.72 5.24 -9.01
CA GLY A 22 6.66 4.84 -7.96
C GLY A 22 7.41 3.55 -8.28
N ILE A 23 6.74 2.56 -8.88
CA ILE A 23 7.37 1.30 -9.31
C ILE A 23 8.38 1.57 -10.44
N LEU A 24 7.98 2.37 -11.43
CA LEU A 24 8.86 2.78 -12.53
C LEU A 24 10.08 3.54 -12.00
N LEU A 25 9.91 4.47 -11.06
CA LEU A 25 11.03 5.17 -10.43
C LEU A 25 12.03 4.21 -9.78
N LEU A 26 11.54 3.24 -9.00
CA LEU A 26 12.40 2.24 -8.35
C LEU A 26 13.12 1.36 -9.37
N ALA A 27 12.42 0.91 -10.41
CA ALA A 27 13.02 0.13 -11.50
C ALA A 27 14.06 0.94 -12.28
N ALA A 28 13.77 2.19 -12.62
CA ALA A 28 14.67 3.06 -13.38
C ALA A 28 15.98 3.31 -12.62
N VAL A 29 15.90 3.59 -11.31
CA VAL A 29 17.08 3.80 -10.47
C VAL A 29 17.92 2.54 -10.34
N GLU A 30 17.30 1.38 -10.07
CA GLU A 30 18.02 0.10 -9.97
C GLU A 30 18.68 -0.28 -11.31
N MET A 31 17.97 -0.12 -12.42
CA MET A 31 18.50 -0.43 -13.76
C MET A 31 19.66 0.50 -14.14
N ALA A 32 19.57 1.79 -13.85
CA ALA A 32 20.66 2.74 -14.09
C ALA A 32 21.89 2.45 -13.21
N ASP A 33 21.66 2.12 -11.92
CA ASP A 33 22.75 1.73 -11.02
C ASP A 33 23.44 0.44 -11.48
N LEU A 34 22.72 -0.47 -12.13
CA LEU A 34 23.31 -1.64 -12.77
C LEU A 34 24.07 -1.28 -14.05
N SER A 35 23.51 -0.42 -14.92
CA SER A 35 24.18 -0.04 -16.18
C SER A 35 25.50 0.68 -15.95
N LEU A 36 25.63 1.37 -14.82
CA LEU A 36 26.85 2.07 -14.42
C LEU A 36 27.99 1.17 -13.96
N LYS A 37 27.72 -0.12 -13.70
CA LYS A 37 28.74 -1.05 -13.21
C LYS A 37 29.71 -1.45 -14.34
N PRO A 38 31.03 -1.56 -14.04
CA PRO A 38 32.02 -1.94 -15.05
C PRO A 38 31.71 -3.24 -15.81
N GLU A 39 31.13 -4.23 -15.12
CA GLU A 39 30.75 -5.53 -15.67
C GLU A 39 29.51 -5.51 -16.58
N ASN A 40 28.84 -4.37 -16.74
CA ASN A 40 27.62 -4.23 -17.54
C ASN A 40 27.76 -3.22 -18.70
N ARG A 41 28.99 -2.77 -19.01
CA ARG A 41 29.23 -1.74 -20.04
C ARG A 41 28.81 -2.13 -21.46
N ASP A 42 28.76 -3.43 -21.74
CA ASP A 42 28.33 -4.02 -23.01
C ASP A 42 26.83 -4.36 -23.05
N LYS A 43 26.11 -4.15 -21.94
CA LYS A 43 24.69 -4.45 -21.81
C LYS A 43 23.84 -3.21 -22.09
N THR A 44 22.69 -3.43 -22.70
CA THR A 44 21.71 -2.37 -22.97
C THR A 44 20.51 -2.51 -22.05
N PHE A 45 20.19 -1.44 -21.33
CA PHE A 45 19.04 -1.39 -20.43
C PHE A 45 17.92 -0.55 -21.05
N VAL A 46 16.72 -1.13 -21.12
CA VAL A 46 15.51 -0.48 -21.65
C VAL A 46 14.37 -0.70 -20.66
N LEU A 47 13.80 0.40 -20.18
CA LEU A 47 12.63 0.41 -19.32
C LEU A 47 11.45 1.04 -20.04
N ASN A 48 10.50 0.23 -20.51
CA ASN A 48 9.28 0.74 -21.12
C ASN A 48 8.31 1.21 -20.04
N ALA A 49 7.96 2.50 -20.07
CA ALA A 49 6.89 3.07 -19.28
C ALA A 49 5.61 3.06 -20.11
N ILE A 50 4.73 2.09 -19.86
CA ILE A 50 3.55 1.85 -20.69
C ILE A 50 2.29 2.38 -19.99
N ASP A 51 1.60 3.32 -20.63
CA ASP A 51 0.32 3.86 -20.17
C ASP A 51 -0.54 4.35 -21.35
N LEU A 52 -1.86 4.45 -21.16
CA LEU A 52 -2.77 4.88 -22.23
C LEU A 52 -2.72 6.40 -22.47
N SER A 53 -2.27 7.17 -21.48
CA SER A 53 -2.27 8.63 -21.53
C SER A 53 -0.89 9.20 -21.85
N GLU A 54 -0.75 9.84 -23.02
CA GLU A 54 0.46 10.58 -23.38
C GLU A 54 0.76 11.72 -22.39
N GLU A 55 -0.28 12.44 -21.96
CA GLU A 55 -0.16 13.49 -20.94
C GLU A 55 0.32 12.89 -19.61
N GLY A 56 -0.23 11.73 -19.23
CA GLY A 56 0.20 10.99 -18.05
C GLY A 56 1.67 10.61 -18.11
N LEU A 57 2.13 10.11 -19.26
CA LEU A 57 3.54 9.76 -19.50
C LEU A 57 4.45 11.00 -19.48
N ALA A 58 4.02 12.13 -20.04
CA ALA A 58 4.77 13.38 -19.95
C ALA A 58 4.90 13.85 -18.48
N GLY A 59 3.81 13.79 -17.72
CA GLY A 59 3.79 14.07 -16.28
C GLY A 59 4.70 13.13 -15.49
N LEU A 60 4.71 11.84 -15.85
CA LEU A 60 5.58 10.83 -15.27
C LEU A 60 7.06 11.14 -15.49
N MET A 61 7.47 11.53 -16.70
CA MET A 61 8.87 11.90 -16.97
C MET A 61 9.33 13.10 -16.14
N LYS A 62 8.46 14.11 -15.95
CA LYS A 62 8.73 15.25 -15.05
C LYS A 62 8.84 14.81 -13.58
N TYR A 63 7.96 13.92 -13.14
CA TYR A 63 8.02 13.30 -11.81
C TYR A 63 9.34 12.56 -11.61
N LEU A 64 9.75 11.71 -12.55
CA LEU A 64 11.01 10.97 -12.50
C LEU A 64 12.19 11.91 -12.37
N GLY A 65 12.34 12.91 -13.25
CA GLY A 65 13.45 13.86 -13.16
C GLY A 65 13.56 14.54 -11.79
N THR A 66 12.41 14.92 -11.21
CA THR A 66 12.36 15.52 -9.87
C THR A 66 12.77 14.55 -8.77
N GLN A 67 12.30 13.29 -8.80
CA GLN A 67 12.62 12.31 -7.77
C GLN A 67 14.04 11.76 -7.91
N VAL A 68 14.50 11.52 -9.13
CA VAL A 68 15.86 11.07 -9.44
C VAL A 68 16.87 12.10 -8.97
N ARG A 69 16.63 13.40 -9.18
CA ARG A 69 17.48 14.47 -8.60
C ARG A 69 17.64 14.33 -7.09
N LYS A 70 16.53 14.19 -6.36
CA LYS A 70 16.56 14.01 -4.89
C LYS A 70 17.31 12.76 -4.45
N ILE A 71 17.25 11.69 -5.25
CA ILE A 71 17.99 10.46 -5.00
C ILE A 71 19.48 10.68 -5.27
N ALA A 72 19.82 11.28 -6.41
CA ALA A 72 21.17 11.59 -6.86
C ALA A 72 21.92 12.47 -5.86
N GLU A 73 21.29 13.56 -5.40
CA GLU A 73 21.83 14.47 -4.37
C GLU A 73 22.19 13.72 -3.08
N LYS A 74 21.33 12.78 -2.65
CA LYS A 74 21.58 11.97 -1.44
C LYS A 74 22.68 10.93 -1.61
N LYS A 75 23.03 10.56 -2.85
CA LYS A 75 24.08 9.58 -3.15
C LYS A 75 25.25 10.16 -3.94
N VAL A 76 25.41 11.48 -3.94
CA VAL A 76 26.44 12.18 -4.74
C VAL A 76 27.85 11.67 -4.45
N GLU A 77 28.13 11.28 -3.22
CA GLU A 77 29.44 10.73 -2.85
C GLU A 77 29.73 9.39 -3.54
N TRP A 78 28.72 8.54 -3.69
CA TRP A 78 28.85 7.31 -4.47
C TRP A 78 28.99 7.62 -5.97
N LEU A 79 28.22 8.59 -6.48
CA LEU A 79 28.29 8.99 -7.90
C LEU A 79 29.67 9.55 -8.29
N ARG A 80 30.33 10.30 -7.40
CA ARG A 80 31.72 10.73 -7.61
C ARG A 80 32.67 9.55 -7.86
N GLN A 81 32.46 8.43 -7.18
CA GLN A 81 33.27 7.23 -7.36
C GLN A 81 32.96 6.53 -8.69
N VAL A 82 31.67 6.49 -9.07
CA VAL A 82 31.21 5.92 -10.34
C VAL A 82 31.78 6.70 -11.53
N TYR A 83 31.70 8.03 -11.49
CA TYR A 83 32.17 8.92 -12.56
C TYR A 83 33.63 9.38 -12.40
N ALA A 84 34.43 8.73 -11.55
CA ALA A 84 35.81 9.14 -11.28
C ALA A 84 36.73 9.18 -12.51
N ARG A 85 36.30 8.65 -13.66
CA ARG A 85 37.02 8.65 -14.95
C ARG A 85 36.48 9.68 -15.96
N ARG A 86 35.53 10.52 -15.55
CA ARG A 86 34.92 11.57 -16.39
C ARG A 86 35.44 12.93 -15.93
N ASP A 87 36.52 13.39 -16.58
CA ASP A 87 37.20 14.64 -16.24
C ASP A 87 36.31 15.89 -16.48
N ASP A 88 35.25 15.75 -17.27
CA ASP A 88 34.23 16.77 -17.54
C ASP A 88 33.22 16.96 -16.38
N LEU A 89 33.16 16.04 -15.42
CA LEU A 89 32.20 16.03 -14.32
C LEU A 89 32.87 16.39 -12.98
N THR A 90 33.32 17.64 -12.83
CA THR A 90 34.04 18.09 -11.63
C THR A 90 33.13 18.57 -10.49
N GLU A 91 32.00 19.18 -10.83
CA GLU A 91 31.05 19.74 -9.87
C GLU A 91 29.94 18.75 -9.52
N ASN A 92 29.47 18.80 -8.27
CA ASN A 92 28.37 17.94 -7.81
C ASN A 92 27.09 18.08 -8.63
N GLU A 93 26.79 19.30 -9.08
CA GLU A 93 25.62 19.58 -9.90
C GLU A 93 25.72 18.87 -11.26
N ALA A 94 26.89 18.94 -11.92
CA ALA A 94 27.14 18.24 -13.18
C ALA A 94 27.04 16.70 -13.03
N ILE A 95 27.58 16.15 -11.94
CA ILE A 95 27.47 14.72 -11.61
C ILE A 95 26.00 14.30 -11.41
N VAL A 96 25.23 15.12 -10.68
CA VAL A 96 23.81 14.86 -10.44
C VAL A 96 23.02 14.92 -11.75
N ASP A 97 23.30 15.91 -12.59
CA ASP A 97 22.61 16.08 -13.88
C ASP A 97 22.95 14.96 -14.87
N GLU A 98 24.19 14.49 -14.92
CA GLU A 98 24.58 13.32 -15.72
C GLU A 98 23.81 12.09 -15.27
N TYR A 99 23.75 11.82 -13.96
CA TYR A 99 23.02 10.67 -13.44
C TYR A 99 21.52 10.75 -13.76
N ILE A 100 20.92 11.95 -13.69
CA ILE A 100 19.53 12.16 -14.11
C ILE A 100 19.37 11.82 -15.60
N SER A 101 20.30 12.30 -16.45
CA SER A 101 20.31 12.03 -17.88
C SER A 101 20.38 10.53 -18.18
N GLU A 102 21.25 9.79 -17.50
CA GLU A 102 21.39 8.34 -17.66
C GLU A 102 20.13 7.59 -17.23
N VAL A 103 19.54 7.92 -16.08
CA VAL A 103 18.30 7.29 -15.61
C VAL A 103 17.15 7.57 -16.57
N LEU A 104 16.96 8.82 -17.01
CA LEU A 104 15.89 9.14 -17.97
C LEU A 104 16.20 8.55 -19.36
N GLY A 105 17.47 8.44 -19.71
CA GLY A 105 17.97 7.91 -20.97
C GLY A 105 17.66 6.43 -21.20
N ILE A 106 17.39 5.64 -20.16
CA ILE A 106 16.94 4.24 -20.29
C ILE A 106 15.41 4.10 -20.34
N VAL A 107 14.65 5.13 -19.97
CA VAL A 107 13.18 5.09 -19.93
C VAL A 107 12.59 5.38 -21.31
N ARG A 108 11.63 4.56 -21.74
CA ARG A 108 10.90 4.70 -23.01
C ARG A 108 9.41 4.85 -22.71
N PRO A 109 8.88 6.08 -22.64
CA PRO A 109 7.44 6.29 -22.52
C PRO A 109 6.75 5.89 -23.81
N VAL A 110 5.78 4.98 -23.73
CA VAL A 110 5.07 4.44 -24.89
C VAL A 110 3.61 4.17 -24.55
N THR A 111 2.73 4.36 -25.52
CA THR A 111 1.29 4.06 -25.37
C THR A 111 0.92 2.68 -25.89
N ALA A 112 1.79 2.07 -26.69
CA ALA A 112 1.62 0.74 -27.25
C ALA A 112 2.06 -0.35 -26.27
N MET A 113 1.16 -1.28 -25.95
CA MET A 113 1.44 -2.43 -25.08
C MET A 113 2.42 -3.41 -25.71
N GLU A 114 2.51 -3.41 -27.04
CA GLU A 114 3.40 -4.25 -27.86
C GLU A 114 4.89 -4.08 -27.47
N ALA A 115 5.27 -2.92 -26.91
CA ALA A 115 6.60 -2.70 -26.36
C ALA A 115 6.98 -3.71 -25.25
N ALA A 116 5.98 -4.28 -24.56
CA ALA A 116 6.21 -5.31 -23.54
C ALA A 116 6.61 -6.68 -24.11
N TYR A 117 6.40 -6.95 -25.40
CA TYR A 117 6.66 -8.27 -25.99
C TYR A 117 8.14 -8.66 -25.97
N ASP A 118 9.04 -7.68 -25.95
CA ASP A 118 10.48 -7.90 -25.89
C ASP A 118 11.03 -7.91 -24.45
N SER A 119 10.18 -7.86 -23.42
CA SER A 119 10.63 -7.77 -22.02
C SER A 119 11.05 -9.13 -21.44
N HIS A 120 11.99 -9.09 -20.50
CA HIS A 120 12.37 -10.22 -19.64
C HIS A 120 11.61 -10.22 -18.30
N LEU A 121 11.19 -9.04 -17.86
CA LEU A 121 10.45 -8.79 -16.63
C LEU A 121 9.39 -7.70 -16.86
N ILE A 122 8.19 -7.92 -16.32
CA ILE A 122 7.07 -7.00 -16.45
C ILE A 122 6.52 -6.74 -15.06
N PHE A 123 6.48 -5.46 -14.68
CA PHE A 123 5.70 -5.01 -13.54
C PHE A 123 4.31 -4.59 -14.00
N GLU A 124 3.29 -4.97 -13.26
CA GLU A 124 1.92 -4.60 -13.56
C GLU A 124 1.32 -3.74 -12.43
N ALA A 125 0.84 -2.54 -12.77
CA ALA A 125 0.17 -1.61 -11.87
C ALA A 125 -1.02 -0.90 -12.56
N ILE A 126 -1.79 -1.64 -13.35
CA ILE A 126 -3.03 -1.22 -14.00
C ILE A 126 -4.24 -1.36 -13.07
N ALA A 127 -5.40 -0.93 -13.54
CA ALA A 127 -6.67 -1.03 -12.82
C ALA A 127 -6.91 -2.44 -12.27
N GLU A 128 -7.47 -2.52 -11.07
CA GLU A 128 -7.74 -3.76 -10.35
C GLU A 128 -8.95 -4.48 -10.97
N ASN A 129 -8.81 -4.99 -12.19
CA ASN A 129 -9.85 -5.74 -12.89
C ASN A 129 -9.26 -7.08 -13.35
N PRO A 130 -9.77 -8.23 -12.87
CA PRO A 130 -9.23 -9.54 -13.21
C PRO A 130 -9.22 -9.83 -14.71
N GLU A 131 -10.31 -9.51 -15.42
CA GLU A 131 -10.44 -9.77 -16.86
C GLU A 131 -9.44 -8.93 -17.66
N LEU A 132 -9.32 -7.64 -17.35
CA LEU A 132 -8.37 -6.74 -18.00
C LEU A 132 -6.93 -7.22 -17.81
N LYS A 133 -6.54 -7.53 -16.57
CA LYS A 133 -5.19 -8.03 -16.25
C LYS A 133 -4.90 -9.34 -17.00
N THR A 134 -5.82 -10.30 -16.93
CA THR A 134 -5.71 -11.58 -17.65
C THR A 134 -5.54 -11.38 -19.15
N ASN A 135 -6.36 -10.54 -19.78
CA ASN A 135 -6.30 -10.31 -21.23
C ASN A 135 -4.96 -9.71 -21.65
N ILE A 136 -4.44 -8.75 -20.88
CA ILE A 136 -3.13 -8.12 -21.13
C ILE A 136 -2.01 -9.15 -20.96
N PHE A 137 -2.00 -9.91 -19.85
CA PHE A 137 -0.99 -10.93 -19.61
C PHE A 137 -0.99 -12.00 -20.69
N LYS A 138 -2.17 -12.49 -21.08
CA LYS A 138 -2.32 -13.48 -22.14
C LYS A 138 -1.78 -12.95 -23.47
N LYS A 139 -2.17 -11.73 -23.87
CA LYS A 139 -1.70 -11.11 -25.11
C LYS A 139 -0.17 -10.94 -25.11
N ILE A 140 0.43 -10.60 -23.97
CA ILE A 140 1.90 -10.52 -23.87
C ILE A 140 2.55 -11.90 -23.92
N ASN A 141 2.00 -12.89 -23.21
CA ASN A 141 2.51 -14.26 -23.18
C ASN A 141 2.51 -14.92 -24.58
N GLU A 142 1.46 -14.69 -25.37
CA GLU A 142 1.33 -15.23 -26.73
C GLU A 142 2.29 -14.59 -27.75
N ASN A 143 2.71 -13.34 -27.51
CA ASN A 143 3.52 -12.57 -28.47
C ASN A 143 4.98 -12.38 -28.04
N SER A 144 5.32 -12.71 -26.79
CA SER A 144 6.69 -12.58 -26.30
C SER A 144 7.52 -13.83 -26.57
N LYS A 145 8.70 -13.63 -27.17
CA LYS A 145 9.68 -14.70 -27.38
C LYS A 145 10.56 -14.95 -26.15
N HIS A 146 10.50 -14.07 -25.15
CA HIS A 146 11.39 -14.09 -23.99
C HIS A 146 10.76 -14.70 -22.74
N GLU A 147 9.50 -15.12 -22.82
CA GLU A 147 8.77 -15.73 -21.71
C GLU A 147 8.93 -14.94 -20.39
N PRO A 148 8.50 -13.66 -20.37
CA PRO A 148 8.78 -12.76 -19.26
C PRO A 148 8.22 -13.27 -17.94
N TRP A 149 8.86 -12.84 -16.85
CA TRP A 149 8.26 -12.93 -15.53
C TRP A 149 7.33 -11.73 -15.31
N PHE A 150 6.19 -11.99 -14.67
CA PHE A 150 5.18 -10.99 -14.33
C PHE A 150 5.19 -10.75 -12.82
N PHE A 151 5.46 -9.51 -12.41
CA PHE A 151 5.40 -9.05 -11.05
C PHE A 151 4.19 -8.13 -10.94
N THR A 152 3.04 -8.70 -10.52
CA THR A 152 1.80 -7.93 -10.40
C THR A 152 1.72 -7.23 -9.05
N ASN A 153 1.32 -5.96 -9.08
CA ASN A 153 0.99 -5.16 -7.91
C ASN A 153 -0.52 -5.26 -7.56
N THR A 154 -1.21 -6.31 -8.00
CA THR A 154 -2.60 -6.55 -7.56
C THR A 154 -2.67 -6.55 -6.04
N SER A 155 -3.73 -5.99 -5.48
CA SER A 155 -3.92 -5.82 -4.04
C SER A 155 -4.84 -6.87 -3.44
N SER A 156 -5.60 -7.59 -4.27
CA SER A 156 -6.67 -8.47 -3.79
C SER A 156 -6.97 -9.69 -4.66
N ILE A 157 -6.56 -9.70 -5.93
CA ILE A 157 -6.88 -10.78 -6.86
C ILE A 157 -5.90 -11.94 -6.65
N PRO A 158 -6.38 -13.19 -6.49
CA PRO A 158 -5.49 -14.34 -6.40
C PRO A 158 -4.56 -14.49 -7.61
N ILE A 159 -3.28 -14.71 -7.37
CA ILE A 159 -2.21 -14.87 -8.35
C ILE A 159 -2.41 -16.14 -9.17
N THR A 160 -2.86 -17.23 -8.54
CA THR A 160 -3.16 -18.52 -9.20
C THR A 160 -4.24 -18.32 -10.26
N ARG A 161 -5.28 -17.52 -9.95
CA ARG A 161 -6.33 -17.21 -10.92
C ARG A 161 -5.79 -16.47 -12.14
N LEU A 162 -4.95 -15.45 -11.91
CA LEU A 162 -4.33 -14.70 -13.00
C LEU A 162 -3.39 -15.58 -13.83
N ASN A 163 -2.61 -16.44 -13.17
CA ASN A 163 -1.72 -17.41 -13.79
C ASN A 163 -2.46 -18.35 -14.75
N ASP A 164 -3.53 -18.97 -14.26
CA ASP A 164 -4.24 -20.02 -14.99
C ASP A 164 -5.01 -19.43 -16.17
N LEU A 165 -5.73 -18.32 -15.97
CA LEU A 165 -6.50 -17.70 -17.04
C LEU A 165 -5.62 -17.10 -18.16
N ALA A 166 -4.40 -16.66 -17.83
CA ALA A 166 -3.46 -16.11 -18.80
C ALA A 166 -2.43 -17.14 -19.32
N ASN A 167 -2.53 -18.41 -18.90
CA ASN A 167 -1.62 -19.51 -19.28
C ASN A 167 -0.13 -19.16 -19.03
N LEU A 168 0.19 -18.61 -17.86
CA LEU A 168 1.56 -18.14 -17.56
C LEU A 168 2.48 -19.22 -17.01
N HIS A 169 1.96 -20.42 -16.71
CA HIS A 169 2.74 -21.58 -16.27
C HIS A 169 3.71 -21.29 -15.11
N GLY A 170 3.27 -20.50 -14.13
CA GLY A 170 4.06 -20.14 -12.95
C GLY A 170 5.02 -18.97 -13.15
N ARG A 171 4.99 -18.28 -14.29
CA ARG A 171 5.79 -17.06 -14.57
C ARG A 171 5.19 -15.77 -13.99
N ILE A 172 4.30 -15.86 -13.01
CA ILE A 172 3.69 -14.70 -12.33
C ILE A 172 3.79 -14.82 -10.81
N LEU A 173 4.10 -13.72 -10.13
CA LEU A 173 4.01 -13.61 -8.68
C LEU A 173 3.41 -12.26 -8.26
N GLY A 174 2.88 -12.19 -7.05
CA GLY A 174 2.48 -10.94 -6.44
C GLY A 174 3.69 -10.24 -5.84
N PHE A 175 4.00 -9.04 -6.32
CA PHE A 175 5.03 -8.17 -5.77
C PHE A 175 4.35 -6.88 -5.30
N HIS A 176 3.58 -7.00 -4.22
CA HIS A 176 2.62 -5.99 -3.80
C HIS A 176 3.31 -4.88 -3.01
N PHE A 177 3.56 -3.76 -3.68
CA PHE A 177 4.00 -2.51 -3.07
C PHE A 177 2.84 -1.79 -2.40
N TYR A 178 3.16 -1.07 -1.33
CA TYR A 178 2.22 -0.21 -0.63
C TYR A 178 2.36 1.25 -1.08
N ASN A 179 1.25 1.99 -1.07
CA ASN A 179 1.22 3.39 -1.54
C ASN A 179 1.84 4.36 -0.51
N PRO A 180 2.76 5.27 -0.90
CA PRO A 180 3.47 5.35 -2.18
C PRO A 180 4.65 4.38 -2.27
N PRO A 181 4.86 3.66 -3.41
CA PRO A 181 5.91 2.64 -3.51
C PRO A 181 7.32 3.13 -3.22
N ALA A 182 7.67 4.35 -3.62
CA ALA A 182 9.00 4.92 -3.39
C ALA A 182 9.28 5.23 -1.91
N VAL A 183 8.24 5.36 -1.08
CA VAL A 183 8.33 5.75 0.33
C VAL A 183 8.09 4.56 1.25
N GLN A 184 7.09 3.74 0.95
CA GLN A 184 6.76 2.56 1.77
C GLN A 184 7.86 1.53 1.72
N ARG A 185 8.18 0.94 2.87
CA ARG A 185 9.22 -0.09 2.95
C ARG A 185 8.69 -1.50 2.70
N LEU A 186 7.39 -1.73 2.91
CA LEU A 186 6.79 -3.05 2.77
C LEU A 186 6.66 -3.46 1.30
N VAL A 187 7.05 -4.71 1.03
CA VAL A 187 6.59 -5.49 -0.12
C VAL A 187 6.02 -6.78 0.43
N GLU A 188 4.76 -7.04 0.11
CA GLU A 188 4.15 -8.34 0.36
C GLU A 188 4.41 -9.22 -0.86
N LEU A 189 5.09 -10.35 -0.65
CA LEU A 189 5.52 -11.26 -1.71
C LEU A 189 4.61 -12.48 -1.72
N ILE A 190 3.81 -12.62 -2.78
CA ILE A 190 2.82 -13.68 -2.94
C ILE A 190 3.30 -14.69 -3.97
N THR A 191 3.53 -15.92 -3.51
CA THR A 191 4.03 -17.01 -4.36
C THR A 191 2.98 -18.09 -4.53
N ILE A 192 2.95 -18.69 -5.71
CA ILE A 192 2.12 -19.85 -6.05
C ILE A 192 2.99 -21.08 -6.28
N GLY A 193 2.39 -22.28 -6.18
CA GLY A 193 3.12 -23.55 -6.29
C GLY A 193 3.89 -23.74 -7.59
N GLY A 194 3.50 -23.07 -8.68
CA GLY A 194 4.19 -23.11 -9.98
C GLY A 194 5.40 -22.18 -10.09
N ASN A 195 5.68 -21.31 -9.11
CA ASN A 195 6.81 -20.40 -9.21
C ASN A 195 8.14 -21.12 -9.04
N SER A 196 9.09 -20.85 -9.93
CA SER A 196 10.46 -21.38 -9.81
C SER A 196 11.23 -20.73 -8.66
N ALA A 197 12.14 -21.49 -8.04
CA ALA A 197 13.04 -20.96 -7.01
C ALA A 197 13.84 -19.74 -7.51
N ALA A 198 14.32 -19.78 -8.76
CA ALA A 198 15.05 -18.67 -9.39
C ALA A 198 14.24 -17.37 -9.43
N MET A 199 12.92 -17.45 -9.66
CA MET A 199 12.03 -16.29 -9.68
C MET A 199 11.81 -15.72 -8.27
N ILE A 200 11.63 -16.59 -7.28
CA ILE A 200 11.48 -16.19 -5.87
C ILE A 200 12.76 -15.55 -5.34
N ASP A 201 13.92 -16.14 -5.64
CA ASP A 201 15.23 -15.62 -5.24
C ASP A 201 15.53 -14.28 -5.91
N PHE A 202 15.21 -14.15 -7.19
CA PHE A 202 15.28 -12.86 -7.88
C PHE A 202 14.37 -11.81 -7.22
N ALA A 203 13.12 -12.15 -6.89
CA ALA A 203 12.20 -11.22 -6.24
C ALA A 203 12.75 -10.72 -4.88
N LYS A 204 13.29 -11.64 -4.07
CA LYS A 204 13.92 -11.30 -2.78
C LYS A 204 15.16 -10.43 -2.96
N ALA A 205 16.03 -10.74 -3.93
CA ALA A 205 17.20 -9.94 -4.25
C ALA A 205 16.82 -8.54 -4.73
N TYR A 206 15.83 -8.45 -5.62
CA TYR A 206 15.29 -7.19 -6.13
C TYR A 206 14.74 -6.33 -4.99
N ALA A 207 13.89 -6.89 -4.13
CA ALA A 207 13.36 -6.19 -2.96
C ALA A 207 14.46 -5.68 -2.02
N LYS A 208 15.50 -6.49 -1.80
CA LYS A 208 16.66 -6.13 -0.97
C LYS A 208 17.43 -4.95 -1.57
N ASN A 209 17.69 -4.94 -2.88
CA ASN A 209 18.37 -3.84 -3.55
C ASN A 209 17.56 -2.54 -3.47
N LEU A 210 16.23 -2.65 -3.55
CA LEU A 210 15.29 -1.55 -3.31
C LEU A 210 15.11 -1.16 -1.82
N ARG A 211 15.85 -1.81 -0.90
CA ARG A 211 15.78 -1.61 0.56
C ARG A 211 14.39 -1.83 1.17
N LYS A 212 13.61 -2.71 0.54
CA LYS A 212 12.29 -3.14 1.00
C LYS A 212 12.39 -4.21 2.07
N VAL A 213 11.36 -4.26 2.90
CA VAL A 213 11.09 -5.34 3.86
C VAL A 213 10.09 -6.27 3.18
N VAL A 214 10.53 -7.50 2.90
CA VAL A 214 9.67 -8.51 2.27
C VAL A 214 8.94 -9.28 3.37
N VAL A 215 7.62 -9.39 3.23
CA VAL A 215 6.81 -10.31 4.03
C VAL A 215 6.17 -11.33 3.09
N PRO A 216 6.37 -12.64 3.30
CA PRO A 216 5.71 -13.66 2.50
C PRO A 216 4.21 -13.71 2.83
N SER A 217 3.37 -13.89 1.81
CA SER A 217 1.96 -14.20 1.98
C SER A 217 1.56 -15.31 1.02
N ASN A 218 0.67 -16.18 1.46
CA ASN A 218 0.09 -17.19 0.60
C ASN A 218 -1.00 -16.57 -0.29
N ASP A 219 -1.24 -17.21 -1.42
CA ASP A 219 -2.18 -16.73 -2.44
C ASP A 219 -3.65 -16.90 -2.04
N VAL A 220 -4.11 -16.01 -1.17
CA VAL A 220 -5.50 -15.91 -0.72
C VAL A 220 -6.00 -14.49 -0.97
N ALA A 221 -7.21 -14.36 -1.50
CA ALA A 221 -7.76 -13.06 -1.88
C ALA A 221 -7.71 -12.04 -0.74
N GLY A 222 -7.09 -10.89 -1.01
CA GLY A 222 -6.82 -9.80 -0.07
C GLY A 222 -5.49 -9.88 0.69
N PHE A 223 -4.75 -10.99 0.57
CA PHE A 223 -3.46 -11.22 1.23
C PHE A 223 -3.54 -10.89 2.73
N ILE A 224 -2.43 -10.51 3.38
CA ILE A 224 -2.41 -10.16 4.80
C ILE A 224 -2.98 -8.76 5.01
N GLY A 225 -2.51 -7.76 4.27
CA GLY A 225 -2.83 -6.36 4.52
C GLY A 225 -4.31 -6.04 4.35
N ASN A 226 -4.85 -6.25 3.14
CA ASN A 226 -6.29 -6.04 2.90
C ASN A 226 -7.14 -7.10 3.60
N GLY A 227 -6.62 -8.32 3.77
CA GLY A 227 -7.22 -9.36 4.59
C GLY A 227 -7.53 -8.89 6.01
N HIS A 228 -6.61 -8.19 6.65
CA HIS A 228 -6.81 -7.59 7.97
C HIS A 228 -7.72 -6.36 7.88
N PHE A 229 -7.37 -5.40 7.03
CA PHE A 229 -8.03 -4.09 6.97
C PHE A 229 -9.52 -4.19 6.64
N MET A 230 -9.95 -5.02 5.68
CA MET A 230 -11.38 -5.15 5.35
C MET A 230 -12.20 -5.64 6.54
N ARG A 231 -11.67 -6.59 7.31
CA ARG A 231 -12.34 -7.15 8.50
C ARG A 231 -12.36 -6.14 9.65
N ASP A 232 -11.29 -5.35 9.80
CA ASP A 232 -11.21 -4.28 10.78
C ASP A 232 -12.21 -3.15 10.44
N ALA A 233 -12.31 -2.78 9.16
CA ALA A 233 -13.27 -1.79 8.67
C ALA A 233 -14.72 -2.21 8.92
N LEU A 234 -15.07 -3.47 8.60
CA LEU A 234 -16.40 -4.01 8.89
C LEU A 234 -16.70 -4.03 10.39
N HIS A 235 -15.71 -4.33 11.22
CA HIS A 235 -15.89 -4.27 12.66
C HIS A 235 -16.15 -2.84 13.15
N GLY A 236 -15.38 -1.85 12.69
CA GLY A 236 -15.60 -0.44 13.02
C GLY A 236 -16.98 0.06 12.60
N ILE A 237 -17.44 -0.33 11.41
CA ILE A 237 -18.79 -0.03 10.93
C ILE A 237 -19.85 -0.65 11.86
N ALA A 238 -19.73 -1.93 12.18
CA ALA A 238 -20.67 -2.63 13.05
C ALA A 238 -20.73 -2.02 14.47
N GLU A 239 -19.59 -1.59 15.02
CA GLU A 239 -19.55 -0.89 16.31
C GLU A 239 -20.25 0.47 16.25
N ALA A 240 -20.11 1.21 15.15
CA ALA A 240 -20.84 2.47 14.96
C ALA A 240 -22.35 2.23 14.81
N GLU A 241 -22.76 1.23 14.05
CA GLU A 241 -24.18 0.87 13.89
C GLU A 241 -24.84 0.51 15.22
N LYS A 242 -24.15 -0.23 16.12
CA LYS A 242 -24.65 -0.54 17.46
C LYS A 242 -24.94 0.70 18.32
N LEU A 243 -24.21 1.79 18.10
CA LEU A 243 -24.38 3.04 18.85
C LEU A 243 -25.54 3.90 18.33
N THR A 244 -26.06 3.61 17.13
CA THR A 244 -27.14 4.42 16.51
C THR A 244 -28.47 4.38 17.28
N GLY A 245 -28.67 3.39 18.16
CA GLY A 245 -29.83 3.35 19.05
C GLY A 245 -29.81 4.42 20.15
N LYS A 246 -28.65 5.01 20.44
CA LYS A 246 -28.45 6.04 21.48
C LYS A 246 -27.96 7.38 20.92
N PHE A 247 -27.24 7.35 19.81
CA PHE A 247 -26.58 8.50 19.22
C PHE A 247 -26.96 8.66 17.76
N SER A 248 -26.83 9.86 17.19
CA SER A 248 -26.90 10.01 15.74
C SER A 248 -25.76 9.22 15.06
N PHE A 249 -25.92 8.89 13.79
CA PHE A 249 -24.88 8.18 13.03
C PHE A 249 -23.54 8.95 13.04
N ALA A 250 -23.56 10.26 12.83
CA ALA A 250 -22.34 11.08 12.87
C ALA A 250 -21.64 11.03 14.24
N GLN A 251 -22.43 11.02 15.33
CA GLN A 251 -21.90 10.90 16.68
C GLN A 251 -21.33 9.51 16.95
N ALA A 252 -21.96 8.45 16.44
CA ALA A 252 -21.43 7.08 16.54
C ALA A 252 -20.10 6.92 15.81
N VAL A 253 -19.99 7.46 14.58
CA VAL A 253 -18.74 7.50 13.80
C VAL A 253 -17.66 8.28 14.55
N TYR A 254 -17.98 9.42 15.15
CA TYR A 254 -17.04 10.18 15.98
C TYR A 254 -16.46 9.31 17.11
N ILE A 255 -17.35 8.66 17.89
CA ILE A 255 -16.99 7.85 19.05
C ILE A 255 -16.06 6.70 18.64
N VAL A 256 -16.44 5.91 17.64
CA VAL A 256 -15.64 4.75 17.20
C VAL A 256 -14.34 5.18 16.53
N ASN A 257 -14.35 6.27 15.75
CA ASN A 257 -13.12 6.80 15.18
C ASN A 257 -12.14 7.25 16.27
N LYS A 258 -12.63 7.92 17.32
CA LYS A 258 -11.80 8.36 18.45
C LYS A 258 -11.24 7.19 19.25
N VAL A 259 -12.04 6.14 19.49
CA VAL A 259 -11.54 4.89 20.10
C VAL A 259 -10.42 4.28 19.26
N THR A 260 -10.67 4.09 17.97
CA THR A 260 -9.71 3.43 17.08
C THR A 260 -8.46 4.26 16.79
N GLN A 261 -8.50 5.58 16.99
CA GLN A 261 -7.35 6.47 16.83
C GLN A 261 -6.63 6.73 18.15
N ASP A 262 -7.29 7.35 19.12
CA ASP A 262 -6.66 7.94 20.29
C ASP A 262 -6.42 6.88 21.38
N PHE A 263 -7.43 6.04 21.65
CA PHE A 263 -7.32 4.97 22.65
C PHE A 263 -6.46 3.79 22.15
N LEU A 264 -6.42 3.56 20.84
CA LEU A 264 -5.59 2.52 20.22
C LEU A 264 -4.28 3.05 19.62
N LEU A 265 -3.96 4.33 19.86
CA LEU A 265 -2.72 4.96 19.38
C LEU A 265 -2.42 4.63 17.90
N ARG A 266 -3.39 4.83 17.01
CA ARG A 266 -3.23 4.61 15.56
C ARG A 266 -3.02 5.94 14.83
N PRO A 267 -2.32 5.96 13.68
CA PRO A 267 -2.13 7.19 12.91
C PRO A 267 -3.46 7.79 12.44
N MET A 268 -4.42 6.93 12.09
CA MET A 268 -5.76 7.27 11.67
C MET A 268 -6.74 6.37 12.40
N GLY A 269 -7.91 6.91 12.76
CA GLY A 269 -9.05 6.09 13.16
C GLY A 269 -9.60 5.30 11.97
N ILE A 270 -10.41 4.28 12.25
CA ILE A 270 -10.85 3.34 11.21
C ILE A 270 -11.61 4.01 10.06
N PHE A 271 -12.44 5.02 10.36
CA PHE A 271 -13.19 5.76 9.34
C PHE A 271 -12.31 6.73 8.55
N GLN A 272 -11.31 7.35 9.20
CA GLN A 272 -10.29 8.12 8.48
C GLN A 272 -9.47 7.25 7.53
N LEU A 273 -9.18 6.00 7.90
CA LEU A 273 -8.47 5.07 7.03
C LEU A 273 -9.34 4.59 5.86
N ILE A 274 -10.63 4.31 6.10
CA ILE A 274 -11.60 4.04 5.03
C ILE A 274 -11.67 5.22 4.06
N ASP A 275 -11.76 6.45 4.56
CA ASP A 275 -11.75 7.66 3.74
C ASP A 275 -10.42 7.86 3.01
N TYR A 276 -9.29 7.53 3.64
CA TYR A 276 -7.99 7.63 2.96
C TYR A 276 -7.90 6.67 1.76
N VAL A 277 -8.37 5.44 1.92
CA VAL A 277 -8.40 4.43 0.85
C VAL A 277 -9.46 4.76 -0.20
N GLY A 278 -10.63 5.22 0.23
CA GLY A 278 -11.81 5.45 -0.59
C GLY A 278 -12.87 4.38 -0.36
N ILE A 279 -14.12 4.80 -0.13
CA ILE A 279 -15.29 3.93 0.09
C ILE A 279 -15.54 3.04 -1.13
N ASP A 280 -15.41 3.58 -2.32
CA ASP A 280 -15.53 2.83 -3.57
C ASP A 280 -14.47 1.74 -3.72
N VAL A 281 -13.22 2.07 -3.36
CA VAL A 281 -12.10 1.12 -3.37
C VAL A 281 -12.27 0.05 -2.30
N VAL A 282 -12.69 0.41 -1.07
CA VAL A 282 -12.96 -0.55 0.00
C VAL A 282 -14.07 -1.53 -0.40
N ARG A 283 -15.18 -1.04 -0.96
CA ARG A 283 -16.26 -1.87 -1.49
C ARG A 283 -15.78 -2.80 -2.59
N PHE A 284 -14.95 -2.28 -3.50
CA PHE A 284 -14.39 -3.05 -4.58
C PHE A 284 -13.51 -4.21 -4.08
N ILE A 285 -12.59 -3.93 -3.15
CA ILE A 285 -11.72 -4.96 -2.54
C ILE A 285 -12.55 -6.02 -1.83
N MET A 286 -13.55 -5.59 -1.04
CA MET A 286 -14.50 -6.49 -0.39
C MET A 286 -15.20 -7.42 -1.39
N ALA A 287 -15.72 -6.87 -2.50
CA ALA A 287 -16.38 -7.65 -3.55
C ALA A 287 -15.44 -8.63 -4.25
N VAL A 288 -14.16 -8.28 -4.45
CA VAL A 288 -13.14 -9.20 -4.98
C VAL A 288 -12.85 -10.33 -4.00
N MET A 289 -12.78 -10.03 -2.71
CA MET A 289 -12.45 -11.03 -1.69
C MET A 289 -13.62 -11.97 -1.39
N ASN A 290 -14.85 -11.46 -1.32
CA ASN A 290 -16.01 -12.18 -0.80
C ASN A 290 -16.24 -13.58 -1.42
N PRO A 291 -16.11 -13.79 -2.75
CA PRO A 291 -16.29 -15.11 -3.36
C PRO A 291 -15.27 -16.17 -2.91
N TYR A 292 -14.16 -15.77 -2.28
CA TYR A 292 -13.09 -16.66 -1.82
C TYR A 292 -13.14 -16.94 -0.31
N HIS A 293 -14.10 -16.36 0.41
CA HIS A 293 -14.22 -16.50 1.87
C HIS A 293 -15.64 -16.98 2.24
N GLU A 294 -15.95 -18.25 1.96
CA GLU A 294 -17.31 -18.84 2.05
C GLU A 294 -17.99 -18.69 3.42
N ASN A 295 -17.22 -18.62 4.51
CA ASN A 295 -17.73 -18.51 5.88
C ASN A 295 -17.80 -17.06 6.39
N GLU A 296 -17.62 -16.08 5.52
CA GLU A 296 -17.65 -14.67 5.87
C GLU A 296 -18.55 -13.88 4.91
N ASN A 297 -19.08 -12.77 5.42
CA ASN A 297 -19.73 -11.77 4.57
C ASN A 297 -18.86 -10.52 4.55
N LEU A 298 -17.95 -10.44 3.58
CA LEU A 298 -17.11 -9.28 3.34
C LEU A 298 -17.89 -8.26 2.52
N HIS A 299 -18.89 -7.64 3.15
CA HIS A 299 -19.76 -6.64 2.52
C HIS A 299 -20.35 -5.72 3.59
N SER A 300 -20.57 -4.46 3.23
CA SER A 300 -21.24 -3.48 4.09
C SER A 300 -22.33 -2.74 3.30
N PRO A 301 -23.62 -2.95 3.63
CA PRO A 301 -24.72 -2.18 3.04
C PRO A 301 -24.61 -0.67 3.31
N LEU A 302 -23.97 -0.27 4.40
CA LEU A 302 -23.72 1.14 4.71
C LEU A 302 -22.81 1.79 3.67
N LEU A 303 -21.73 1.10 3.27
CA LEU A 303 -20.81 1.63 2.27
C LEU A 303 -21.49 1.78 0.91
N ASP A 304 -22.40 0.85 0.54
CA ASP A 304 -23.22 0.99 -0.66
C ASP A 304 -24.08 2.26 -0.61
N LYS A 305 -24.81 2.46 0.49
CA LYS A 305 -25.65 3.66 0.68
C LYS A 305 -24.86 4.96 0.60
N LEU A 306 -23.67 5.01 1.22
CA LEU A 306 -22.81 6.19 1.18
C LEU A 306 -22.33 6.48 -0.24
N PHE A 307 -21.92 5.45 -0.97
CA PHE A 307 -21.50 5.59 -2.36
C PHE A 307 -22.64 6.09 -3.25
N ASP A 308 -23.86 5.55 -3.09
CA ASP A 308 -25.04 5.97 -3.83
C ASP A 308 -25.44 7.44 -3.52
N GLN A 309 -25.08 7.94 -2.34
CA GLN A 309 -25.22 9.34 -1.94
C GLN A 309 -24.07 10.24 -2.43
N GLY A 310 -23.08 9.68 -3.14
CA GLY A 310 -21.92 10.42 -3.65
C GLY A 310 -20.80 10.64 -2.63
N VAL A 311 -20.89 10.01 -1.46
CA VAL A 311 -19.84 10.05 -0.42
C VAL A 311 -18.79 8.99 -0.75
N LYS A 312 -17.57 9.41 -1.08
CA LYS A 312 -16.55 8.53 -1.66
C LYS A 312 -15.23 8.46 -0.88
N GLY A 313 -14.79 9.55 -0.26
CA GLY A 313 -13.42 9.63 0.24
C GLY A 313 -12.40 9.50 -0.90
N GLY A 314 -11.25 8.93 -0.57
CA GLY A 314 -10.06 8.76 -1.41
C GLY A 314 -9.09 9.93 -1.31
N GLN A 315 -8.21 10.04 -2.30
CA GLN A 315 -7.20 11.10 -2.36
C GLN A 315 -7.27 11.87 -3.68
N HIS A 316 -7.01 13.17 -3.62
CA HIS A 316 -6.69 14.01 -4.77
C HIS A 316 -5.34 13.59 -5.39
N SER A 317 -5.00 14.18 -6.55
CA SER A 317 -3.74 13.91 -7.25
C SER A 317 -2.51 14.37 -6.46
N ASP A 318 -2.65 15.42 -5.64
CA ASP A 318 -1.61 15.94 -4.75
C ASP A 318 -1.47 15.15 -3.43
N GLY A 319 -2.29 14.10 -3.23
CA GLY A 319 -2.29 13.27 -2.04
C GLY A 319 -3.16 13.76 -0.89
N SER A 320 -3.78 14.95 -1.01
CA SER A 320 -4.74 15.43 -0.01
C SER A 320 -5.99 14.53 0.03
N GLN A 321 -6.56 14.35 1.22
CA GLN A 321 -7.74 13.52 1.44
C GLN A 321 -9.00 14.19 0.89
N LYS A 322 -9.85 13.41 0.24
CA LYS A 322 -11.20 13.77 -0.18
C LYS A 322 -12.20 13.49 0.95
N ASP A 323 -13.31 14.21 0.91
CA ASP A 323 -14.40 14.02 1.86
C ASP A 323 -15.08 12.64 1.68
N GLY A 324 -15.32 11.96 2.81
CA GLY A 324 -15.98 10.67 2.91
C GLY A 324 -16.88 10.63 4.15
N PHE A 325 -16.71 9.64 5.04
CA PHE A 325 -17.29 9.67 6.38
C PHE A 325 -16.97 10.98 7.10
N MET A 326 -15.76 11.49 6.90
CA MET A 326 -15.24 12.73 7.45
C MET A 326 -15.11 13.78 6.35
N LYS A 327 -15.27 15.04 6.73
CA LYS A 327 -14.90 16.21 5.92
C LYS A 327 -13.54 16.71 6.36
N TYR A 328 -12.68 17.02 5.40
CA TYR A 328 -11.30 17.42 5.66
C TYR A 328 -11.05 18.89 5.34
N GLN A 329 -10.32 19.56 6.24
CA GLN A 329 -9.76 20.88 5.98
C GLN A 329 -8.27 20.86 6.32
N LYS A 330 -7.42 21.15 5.34
CA LYS A 330 -5.95 21.09 5.48
C LYS A 330 -5.47 19.74 6.07
N GLY A 331 -6.09 18.64 5.63
CA GLY A 331 -5.77 17.27 6.06
C GLY A 331 -6.23 16.90 7.47
N LYS A 332 -7.06 17.73 8.13
CA LYS A 332 -7.67 17.41 9.43
C LYS A 332 -9.17 17.20 9.28
N PRO A 333 -9.76 16.18 9.94
CA PRO A 333 -11.21 16.06 10.03
C PRO A 333 -11.82 17.28 10.73
N VAL A 334 -12.87 17.84 10.17
CA VAL A 334 -13.60 18.99 10.74
C VAL A 334 -15.11 18.73 10.90
N ALA A 335 -15.66 17.77 10.18
CA ALA A 335 -17.06 17.38 10.27
C ALA A 335 -17.23 15.91 9.90
N ILE A 336 -18.37 15.31 10.24
CA ILE A 336 -18.71 13.91 9.96
C ILE A 336 -20.05 13.86 9.23
N TYR A 337 -20.13 13.03 8.19
CA TYR A 337 -21.33 12.86 7.38
C TYR A 337 -22.41 12.12 8.16
N ASP A 338 -23.57 12.76 8.32
CA ASP A 338 -24.77 12.15 8.88
C ASP A 338 -25.62 11.59 7.73
N ILE A 339 -25.73 10.27 7.67
CA ILE A 339 -26.36 9.57 6.54
C ILE A 339 -27.87 9.81 6.44
N ASP A 340 -28.54 10.08 7.57
CA ASP A 340 -29.98 10.31 7.61
C ASP A 340 -30.30 11.74 7.19
N LYS A 341 -29.48 12.70 7.64
CA LYS A 341 -29.64 14.12 7.29
C LYS A 341 -28.99 14.51 5.97
N LYS A 342 -28.15 13.63 5.39
CA LYS A 342 -27.36 13.85 4.18
C LYS A 342 -26.52 15.12 4.20
N GLN A 343 -25.92 15.41 5.36
CA GLN A 343 -25.10 16.60 5.56
C GLN A 343 -23.98 16.32 6.55
N TYR A 344 -22.92 17.12 6.47
CA TYR A 344 -21.83 17.07 7.44
C TYR A 344 -22.20 17.83 8.73
N VAL A 345 -21.97 17.18 9.86
CA VAL A 345 -22.12 17.75 11.20
C VAL A 345 -20.74 18.05 11.76
N GLY A 346 -20.50 19.30 12.17
CA GLY A 346 -19.19 19.74 12.67
C GLY A 346 -18.75 18.95 13.90
N ILE A 347 -17.45 18.60 13.97
CA ILE A 347 -16.90 17.83 15.10
C ILE A 347 -17.10 18.56 16.43
N ASP A 348 -17.03 19.90 16.45
CA ASP A 348 -17.25 20.70 17.66
C ASP A 348 -18.64 20.46 18.29
N ALA A 349 -19.65 20.14 17.47
CA ALA A 349 -20.99 19.81 17.94
C ALA A 349 -21.13 18.36 18.44
N LEU A 350 -20.19 17.48 18.06
CA LEU A 350 -20.19 16.05 18.41
C LEU A 350 -19.24 15.75 19.58
N ALA A 351 -18.17 16.53 19.71
CA ALA A 351 -17.07 16.24 20.62
C ALA A 351 -17.51 16.20 22.08
N GLY A 352 -18.35 17.15 22.53
CA GLY A 352 -18.79 17.22 23.94
C GLY A 352 -19.45 15.92 24.41
N ALA A 353 -20.57 15.53 23.78
CA ALA A 353 -21.31 14.32 24.16
C ALA A 353 -20.51 13.03 23.89
N GLY A 354 -19.70 13.01 22.83
CA GLY A 354 -18.86 11.85 22.50
C GLY A 354 -17.74 11.62 23.50
N ASP A 355 -17.07 12.70 23.92
CA ASP A 355 -15.95 12.64 24.87
C ASP A 355 -16.45 12.36 26.29
N GLU A 356 -17.58 12.94 26.68
CA GLU A 356 -18.24 12.61 27.95
C GLU A 356 -18.62 11.12 27.99
N PHE A 357 -19.17 10.60 26.89
CA PHE A 357 -19.52 9.18 26.80
C PHE A 357 -18.29 8.27 26.87
N LEU A 358 -17.19 8.63 26.20
CA LEU A 358 -15.96 7.84 26.18
C LEU A 358 -15.21 7.90 27.51
N GLY A 359 -15.27 9.02 28.21
CA GLY A 359 -14.43 9.32 29.36
C GLY A 359 -12.99 9.67 28.97
N ALA A 360 -12.16 9.94 29.98
CA ALA A 360 -10.78 10.35 29.78
C ALA A 360 -9.91 9.25 29.13
N LEU A 361 -8.85 9.68 28.45
CA LEU A 361 -7.73 8.83 28.04
C LEU A 361 -6.84 8.50 29.26
N PRO A 362 -6.01 7.43 29.18
CA PRO A 362 -5.05 7.12 30.24
C PRO A 362 -4.08 8.28 30.55
N ASP A 363 -3.74 8.45 31.83
CA ASP A 363 -2.78 9.46 32.27
C ASP A 363 -1.41 9.27 31.61
N GLY A 364 -0.88 10.35 31.04
CA GLY A 364 0.37 10.33 30.28
C GLY A 364 0.19 9.90 28.82
N TRP A 365 -1.05 9.92 28.29
CA TRP A 365 -1.32 9.74 26.86
C TRP A 365 -0.44 10.66 26.01
N GLN A 366 0.08 10.08 24.93
CA GLN A 366 0.87 10.79 23.94
C GLN A 366 0.31 10.50 22.54
N PRO A 367 0.37 11.46 21.61
CA PRO A 367 -0.10 11.23 20.25
C PRO A 367 0.72 10.12 19.58
N TRP A 368 0.08 9.36 18.68
CA TRP A 368 0.71 8.25 17.94
C TRP A 368 2.12 8.58 17.41
N LYS A 369 2.31 9.78 16.81
CA LYS A 369 3.62 10.21 16.28
C LYS A 369 4.71 10.25 17.34
N ALA A 370 4.40 10.70 18.55
CA ALA A 370 5.36 10.78 19.65
C ALA A 370 5.75 9.39 20.16
N VAL A 371 4.84 8.41 20.10
CA VAL A 371 5.08 7.03 20.53
C VAL A 371 5.77 6.20 19.45
N ASN A 372 5.26 6.22 18.21
CA ASN A 372 5.65 5.27 17.17
C ASN A 372 7.11 5.42 16.71
N PHE A 373 7.68 6.62 16.80
CA PHE A 373 9.06 6.90 16.42
C PHE A 373 10.00 7.04 17.63
N ASN A 374 9.52 6.73 18.84
CA ASN A 374 10.33 6.77 20.05
C ASN A 374 11.19 5.51 20.16
N LYS A 375 12.45 5.67 20.61
CA LYS A 375 13.35 4.53 20.89
C LYS A 375 12.84 3.64 22.02
N GLU A 376 12.08 4.19 22.97
CA GLU A 376 11.44 3.48 24.08
C GLU A 376 10.00 3.04 23.77
N LYS A 377 9.59 2.99 22.50
CA LYS A 377 8.22 2.68 22.07
C LYS A 377 7.59 1.50 22.81
N THR A 378 8.32 0.38 22.95
CA THR A 378 7.80 -0.83 23.60
C THR A 378 7.44 -0.59 25.07
N ARG A 379 8.28 0.15 25.82
CA ARG A 379 8.04 0.52 27.22
C ARG A 379 6.82 1.44 27.33
N LEU A 380 6.77 2.48 26.51
CA LEU A 380 5.66 3.44 26.49
C LEU A 380 4.31 2.77 26.20
N LEU A 381 4.29 1.85 25.23
CA LEU A 381 3.07 1.11 24.89
C LEU A 381 2.63 0.17 26.04
N ALA A 382 3.58 -0.53 26.68
CA ALA A 382 3.27 -1.41 27.81
C ALA A 382 2.63 -0.63 28.97
N GLU A 383 3.27 0.47 29.40
CA GLU A 383 2.74 1.33 30.47
C GLU A 383 1.37 1.94 30.12
N TYR A 384 1.18 2.31 28.85
CA TYR A 384 -0.08 2.86 28.38
C TYR A 384 -1.21 1.82 28.42
N PHE A 385 -1.00 0.62 27.88
CA PHE A 385 -2.03 -0.42 27.83
C PHE A 385 -2.32 -1.03 29.20
N GLU A 386 -1.33 -1.12 30.09
CA GLU A 386 -1.55 -1.51 31.49
C GLU A 386 -2.55 -0.58 32.19
N LYS A 387 -2.36 0.74 32.03
CA LYS A 387 -3.32 1.74 32.55
C LYS A 387 -4.68 1.63 31.87
N LEU A 388 -4.70 1.52 30.55
CA LEU A 388 -5.94 1.40 29.77
C LEU A 388 -6.79 0.22 30.24
N GLN A 389 -6.16 -0.93 30.51
CA GLN A 389 -6.83 -2.13 31.00
C GLN A 389 -7.49 -1.96 32.37
N GLN A 390 -6.95 -1.08 33.22
CA GLN A 390 -7.46 -0.81 34.57
C GLN A 390 -8.61 0.22 34.59
N MET A 391 -8.76 1.00 33.52
CA MET A 391 -9.81 2.02 33.42
C MET A 391 -11.18 1.39 33.20
N LYS A 392 -12.19 1.95 33.87
CA LYS A 392 -13.61 1.56 33.75
C LYS A 392 -14.43 2.53 32.89
N THR A 393 -13.75 3.40 32.14
CA THR A 393 -14.43 4.32 31.21
C THR A 393 -14.92 3.53 29.99
N THR A 394 -16.03 3.98 29.40
CA THR A 394 -16.60 3.28 28.23
C THR A 394 -15.62 3.24 27.06
N GLY A 395 -14.84 4.29 26.85
CA GLY A 395 -13.80 4.35 25.82
C GLY A 395 -12.71 3.31 26.01
N ALA A 396 -12.24 3.09 27.25
CA ALA A 396 -11.25 2.06 27.55
C ALA A 396 -11.80 0.65 27.31
N GLU A 397 -13.04 0.36 27.75
CA GLU A 397 -13.67 -0.93 27.51
C GLU A 397 -13.91 -1.20 26.02
N MET A 398 -14.36 -0.18 25.26
CA MET A 398 -14.50 -0.26 23.81
C MET A 398 -13.15 -0.53 23.15
N ALA A 399 -12.10 0.18 23.54
CA ALA A 399 -10.75 -0.01 23.02
C ALA A 399 -10.24 -1.44 23.27
N MET A 400 -10.40 -1.98 24.48
CA MET A 400 -9.97 -3.34 24.79
C MET A 400 -10.76 -4.41 24.03
N ARG A 401 -12.07 -4.20 23.80
CA ARG A 401 -12.87 -5.09 22.93
C ARG A 401 -12.37 -5.03 21.48
N TYR A 402 -12.13 -3.82 20.97
CA TYR A 402 -11.65 -3.61 19.61
C TYR A 402 -10.25 -4.22 19.41
N LEU A 403 -9.36 -4.08 20.40
CA LEU A 403 -8.02 -4.69 20.39
C LEU A 403 -8.10 -6.22 20.31
N ARG A 404 -8.97 -6.85 21.13
CA ARG A 404 -9.21 -8.29 21.07
C ARG A 404 -9.70 -8.72 19.69
N ARG A 405 -10.65 -7.99 19.10
CA ARG A 405 -11.15 -8.29 17.76
C ARG A 405 -10.07 -8.15 16.68
N SER A 406 -9.27 -7.09 16.75
CA SER A 406 -8.13 -6.89 15.85
C SER A 406 -7.13 -8.05 15.94
N ARG A 407 -6.88 -8.58 17.14
CA ARG A 407 -6.04 -9.76 17.37
C ARG A 407 -6.65 -11.04 16.82
N GLU A 408 -7.96 -11.26 17.02
CA GLU A 408 -8.68 -12.40 16.43
C GLU A 408 -8.59 -12.40 14.91
N ILE A 409 -8.74 -11.24 14.26
CA ILE A 409 -8.58 -11.11 12.81
C ILE A 409 -7.17 -11.54 12.40
N GLY A 410 -6.13 -11.03 13.08
CA GLY A 410 -4.73 -11.40 12.80
C GLY A 410 -4.46 -12.89 12.97
N ASN A 411 -4.89 -13.49 14.09
CA ASN A 411 -4.78 -14.93 14.31
C ASN A 411 -5.58 -15.74 13.29
N GLY A 412 -6.74 -15.23 12.86
CA GLY A 412 -7.55 -15.85 11.81
C GLY A 412 -6.84 -15.89 10.45
N LEU A 413 -6.03 -14.89 10.12
CA LEU A 413 -5.20 -14.91 8.90
C LEU A 413 -4.13 -16.01 8.97
N VAL A 414 -3.53 -16.23 10.14
CA VAL A 414 -2.57 -17.33 10.35
C VAL A 414 -3.28 -18.69 10.30
N ALA A 415 -4.40 -18.84 11.00
CA ALA A 415 -5.16 -20.09 11.05
C ALA A 415 -5.67 -20.55 9.68
N ARG A 416 -5.99 -19.61 8.79
CA ARG A 416 -6.39 -19.88 7.40
C ARG A 416 -5.22 -20.04 6.43
N GLY A 417 -3.99 -19.92 6.93
CA GLY A 417 -2.79 -20.01 6.12
C GLY A 417 -2.63 -18.86 5.13
N VAL A 418 -3.17 -17.66 5.40
CA VAL A 418 -2.89 -16.45 4.60
C VAL A 418 -1.50 -15.90 4.92
N ALA A 419 -1.20 -15.85 6.22
CA ALA A 419 0.12 -15.54 6.77
C ALA A 419 0.75 -16.82 7.31
N HIS A 420 2.08 -16.94 7.30
CA HIS A 420 2.74 -18.13 7.85
C HIS A 420 2.78 -18.11 9.36
N ASN A 421 2.84 -16.92 9.97
CA ASN A 421 2.85 -16.72 11.40
C ASN A 421 2.34 -15.32 11.80
N ALA A 422 2.23 -15.08 13.10
CA ALA A 422 1.77 -13.80 13.64
C ALA A 422 2.73 -12.63 13.37
N GLU A 423 4.03 -12.89 13.23
CA GLU A 423 5.04 -11.86 12.95
C GLU A 423 4.91 -11.30 11.54
N ASP A 424 4.51 -12.12 10.56
CA ASP A 424 4.20 -11.65 9.21
C ASP A 424 3.02 -10.65 9.25
N VAL A 425 1.94 -11.00 9.97
CA VAL A 425 0.78 -10.14 10.18
C VAL A 425 1.19 -8.83 10.85
N ASN A 426 1.96 -8.92 11.94
CA ASN A 426 2.42 -7.75 12.65
C ASN A 426 3.32 -6.87 11.78
N THR A 427 4.27 -7.45 11.04
CA THR A 427 5.18 -6.71 10.16
C THR A 427 4.41 -5.96 9.10
N VAL A 428 3.40 -6.57 8.46
CA VAL A 428 2.54 -5.90 7.47
C VAL A 428 1.81 -4.71 8.10
N MET A 429 1.19 -4.87 9.27
CA MET A 429 0.45 -3.77 9.91
C MET A 429 1.36 -2.66 10.46
N LEU A 430 2.55 -3.01 10.96
CA LEU A 430 3.54 -2.05 11.46
C LEU A 430 4.17 -1.23 10.32
N THR A 431 4.45 -1.86 9.18
CA THR A 431 5.21 -1.23 8.09
C THR A 431 4.33 -0.64 7.00
N GLY A 432 3.21 -1.28 6.67
CA GLY A 432 2.28 -0.83 5.62
C GLY A 432 1.18 0.11 6.14
N PHE A 433 0.68 -0.15 7.35
CA PHE A 433 -0.40 0.64 7.98
C PHE A 433 0.07 1.55 9.11
N PHE A 434 1.37 1.53 9.44
CA PHE A 434 1.99 2.33 10.49
C PHE A 434 1.35 2.18 11.87
N HIS A 435 0.79 1.00 12.18
CA HIS A 435 0.35 0.74 13.54
C HIS A 435 1.55 0.92 14.50
N ALA A 436 1.31 1.47 15.70
CA ALA A 436 2.36 1.56 16.72
C ALA A 436 2.80 0.16 17.20
N TYR A 437 1.86 -0.78 17.19
CA TYR A 437 1.97 -2.17 17.58
C TYR A 437 1.22 -3.08 16.60
N GLY A 438 1.72 -4.29 16.37
CA GLY A 438 1.03 -5.27 15.52
C GLY A 438 -0.28 -5.76 16.16
N PRO A 439 -1.28 -6.19 15.37
CA PRO A 439 -2.57 -6.64 15.90
C PRO A 439 -2.46 -7.89 16.78
N VAL A 440 -1.46 -8.75 16.56
CA VAL A 440 -1.23 -9.95 17.38
C VAL A 440 -0.21 -9.62 18.45
N ASN A 441 -0.69 -9.19 19.61
CA ASN A 441 0.12 -8.78 20.76
C ASN A 441 -0.49 -9.24 22.10
N SER A 442 0.26 -9.00 23.17
CA SER A 442 -0.10 -9.35 24.56
C SER A 442 -0.46 -8.16 25.44
N TYR A 443 -0.73 -6.98 24.84
CA TYR A 443 -1.18 -5.80 25.58
C TYR A 443 -2.62 -5.95 26.09
#